data_AF-Q6FW54-F1
#
_entry.id   AF-Q6FW54-F1
#
_cell.length_a   1.000
_cell.length_b   1.000
_cell.length_c   1.000
_cell.angle_alpha   90.00
_cell.angle_beta   90.00
_cell.angle_gamma   90.00
#
_symmetry.space_group_name_H-M   'P 1'
#
loop_
_entity.id
_entity.type
_entity.pdbx_description
1 polymer ?
#
loop_
_entity_poly.entity_id
_entity_poly.type
_entity_poly.pdbx_seq_one_letter_code
_entity_poly.pdbx_strand_id
1 'polypeptide(L)'
;MVRRGVGTIETVNALVNDNYALIRNVAKYMLNDKGLTNAEFLRASYRRFIRLRPFVSNRSMVKDTYTDYIRYKYRYEDYPKRMAMIGVQCDNQLNRSQVKNSLSFVAKACSFIDESKGTKFEVARDNTMCRQILKNLLTIHYEKTSHTNEKRTPLRHIFQYSFEHMKDINKSTNSQSYSKPASPKSSLILDLYGEFDRDILLLNNLLNMRL
;
A
#
# COMPACT_ATOMS: atom_id res chain seq x y z
N MET A 1 -4.31 -23.44 22.05
CA MET A 1 -3.37 -23.21 23.17
C MET A 1 -2.87 -21.78 23.06
N VAL A 2 -2.99 -21.00 24.14
CA VAL A 2 -2.44 -19.63 24.23
C VAL A 2 -1.23 -19.69 25.16
N ARG A 3 -0.05 -19.29 24.69
CA ARG A 3 1.13 -19.15 25.57
C ARG A 3 1.28 -17.67 25.90
N ARG A 4 1.37 -17.33 27.19
CA ARG A 4 1.66 -15.98 27.66
C ARG A 4 3.14 -15.92 28.04
N GLY A 5 3.95 -15.27 27.21
CA GLY A 5 5.21 -14.69 27.67
C GLY A 5 4.92 -13.32 28.31
N VAL A 6 5.83 -12.77 29.11
CA VAL A 6 5.65 -11.41 29.66
C VAL A 6 5.40 -10.44 28.48
N GLY A 7 4.22 -9.81 28.45
CA GLY A 7 3.80 -8.88 27.39
C GLY A 7 3.50 -9.50 26.01
N THR A 8 3.58 -10.83 25.84
CA THR A 8 3.39 -11.48 24.53
C THR A 8 2.33 -12.58 24.61
N ILE A 9 1.29 -12.44 23.80
CA ILE A 9 0.21 -13.41 23.61
C ILE A 9 0.47 -14.17 22.32
N GLU A 10 0.77 -15.47 22.44
CA GLU A 10 0.90 -16.36 21.30
C GLU A 10 -0.36 -17.20 21.11
N THR A 11 -0.90 -17.19 19.90
CA THR A 11 -1.98 -18.07 19.47
C THR A 11 -1.53 -18.91 18.28
N VAL A 12 -2.35 -19.88 17.88
CA VAL A 12 -2.11 -20.68 16.66
C VAL A 12 -2.02 -19.79 15.41
N ASN A 13 -2.72 -18.66 15.39
CA ASN A 13 -2.85 -17.84 14.19
C ASN A 13 -2.00 -16.57 14.21
N ALA A 14 -1.63 -16.08 15.40
CA ALA A 14 -1.00 -14.79 15.55
C ALA A 14 -0.12 -14.69 16.80
N LEU A 15 0.89 -13.84 16.70
CA LEU A 15 1.77 -13.37 17.75
C LEU A 15 1.43 -11.91 18.04
N VAL A 16 1.04 -11.58 19.27
CA VAL A 16 0.66 -10.21 19.64
C VAL A 16 1.45 -9.78 20.85
N ASN A 17 2.11 -8.62 20.77
CA ASN A 17 2.69 -7.92 21.90
C ASN A 17 2.40 -6.42 21.79
N ASP A 18 2.96 -5.61 22.69
CA ASP A 18 2.72 -4.17 22.74
C ASP A 18 3.19 -3.45 21.46
N ASN A 19 4.20 -4.01 20.77
CA ASN A 19 4.82 -3.40 19.60
C ASN A 19 4.16 -3.80 18.28
N TYR A 20 3.71 -5.05 18.16
CA TYR A 20 3.19 -5.60 16.91
C TYR A 20 2.17 -6.72 17.11
N ALA A 21 1.36 -6.93 16.06
CA ALA A 21 0.50 -8.10 15.90
C ALA A 21 0.84 -8.75 14.55
N LEU A 22 1.37 -9.98 14.58
CA LEU A 22 1.86 -10.67 13.40
C LEU A 22 1.14 -11.99 13.15
N ILE A 23 0.98 -12.34 11.88
CA ILE A 23 0.34 -13.56 11.44
C ILE A 23 1.34 -14.72 11.48
N ARG A 24 0.93 -15.86 12.05
CA ARG A 24 1.63 -17.14 11.95
C ARG A 24 1.12 -17.98 10.79
N ASN A 25 -0.21 -18.03 10.58
CA ASN A 25 -0.83 -18.79 9.49
C ASN A 25 -1.27 -17.86 8.36
N VAL A 26 -0.37 -17.66 7.39
CA VAL A 26 -0.58 -16.79 6.22
C VAL A 26 -1.63 -17.34 5.25
N ALA A 27 -1.74 -18.67 5.15
CA ALA A 27 -2.61 -19.34 4.17
C ALA A 27 -4.08 -18.91 4.28
N LYS A 28 -4.56 -18.62 5.50
CA LYS A 28 -5.94 -18.14 5.76
C LYS A 28 -6.24 -16.79 5.11
N TYR A 29 -5.22 -15.98 4.86
CA TYR A 29 -5.33 -14.64 4.27
C TYR A 29 -5.10 -14.63 2.76
N MET A 30 -4.59 -15.74 2.21
CA MET A 30 -4.44 -15.90 0.77
C MET A 30 -5.79 -16.13 0.09
N LEU A 31 -5.84 -15.83 -1.20
CA LEU A 31 -7.06 -15.92 -2.01
C LEU A 31 -6.95 -17.12 -2.97
N ASN A 32 -7.91 -18.05 -2.86
CA ASN A 32 -8.17 -19.03 -3.90
C ASN A 32 -9.17 -18.43 -4.89
N ASP A 33 -8.74 -18.24 -6.14
CA ASP A 33 -9.49 -17.57 -7.20
C ASP A 33 -10.07 -18.52 -8.25
N LYS A 34 -9.89 -19.84 -8.07
CA LYS A 34 -10.47 -20.85 -8.96
C LYS A 34 -11.99 -20.73 -8.99
N GLY A 35 -12.55 -20.60 -10.20
CA GLY A 35 -13.99 -20.53 -10.43
C GLY A 35 -14.66 -19.18 -10.12
N LEU A 36 -13.92 -18.18 -9.61
CA LEU A 36 -14.52 -16.87 -9.33
C LEU A 36 -14.66 -16.02 -10.60
N THR A 37 -15.80 -15.35 -10.75
CA THR A 37 -15.96 -14.22 -11.69
C THR A 37 -15.09 -13.03 -11.27
N ASN A 38 -14.88 -12.05 -12.16
CA ASN A 38 -14.08 -10.86 -11.82
C ASN A 38 -14.69 -10.07 -10.65
N ALA A 39 -16.01 -9.94 -10.59
CA ALA A 39 -16.70 -9.25 -9.51
C ALA A 39 -16.57 -9.99 -8.17
N GLU A 40 -16.65 -11.32 -8.17
CA GLU A 40 -16.43 -12.13 -6.97
C GLU A 40 -14.98 -12.10 -6.51
N PHE A 41 -14.04 -12.17 -7.45
CA PHE A 41 -12.61 -12.05 -7.18
C PHE A 41 -12.32 -10.72 -6.47
N LEU A 42 -12.78 -9.59 -7.02
CA LEU A 42 -12.60 -8.27 -6.41
C LEU A 42 -13.22 -8.16 -5.02
N ARG A 43 -14.46 -8.65 -4.84
CA ARG A 43 -15.09 -8.67 -3.52
C ARG A 43 -14.32 -9.54 -2.53
N ALA A 44 -13.82 -10.69 -2.97
CA ALA A 44 -13.06 -11.61 -2.13
C ALA A 44 -11.68 -11.05 -1.76
N SER A 45 -10.96 -10.48 -2.72
CA SER A 45 -9.65 -9.85 -2.50
C SER A 45 -9.76 -8.65 -1.58
N TYR A 46 -10.74 -7.76 -1.80
CA TYR A 46 -11.03 -6.63 -0.90
C TYR A 46 -11.22 -7.10 0.54
N ARG A 47 -12.07 -8.11 0.76
CA ARG A 47 -12.29 -8.68 2.10
C ARG A 47 -11.01 -9.26 2.71
N ARG A 48 -10.11 -9.83 1.92
CA ARG A 48 -8.83 -10.35 2.41
C ARG A 48 -7.90 -9.23 2.87
N PHE A 49 -7.78 -8.14 2.09
CA PHE A 49 -7.06 -6.95 2.53
C PHE A 49 -7.64 -6.39 3.84
N ILE A 50 -8.95 -6.19 3.92
CA ILE A 50 -9.58 -5.66 5.14
C ILE A 50 -9.35 -6.57 6.36
N ARG A 51 -9.32 -7.90 6.18
CA ARG A 51 -9.01 -8.85 7.26
C ARG A 51 -7.56 -8.76 7.76
N LEU A 52 -6.64 -8.20 6.97
CA LEU A 52 -5.25 -7.96 7.40
C LEU A 52 -5.12 -6.72 8.29
N ARG A 53 -6.10 -5.80 8.29
CA ARG A 53 -6.11 -4.56 9.07
C ARG A 53 -5.61 -4.72 10.52
N PRO A 54 -6.03 -5.74 11.31
CA PRO A 54 -5.57 -5.87 12.69
C PRO A 54 -4.06 -6.11 12.84
N PHE A 55 -3.38 -6.63 11.81
CA PHE A 55 -1.97 -7.01 11.82
C PHE A 55 -1.04 -5.95 11.20
N VAL A 56 -1.62 -4.92 10.58
CA VAL A 56 -0.85 -3.83 9.95
C VAL A 56 -0.11 -3.00 10.99
N SER A 57 -0.74 -2.75 12.15
CA SER A 57 -0.17 -1.98 13.25
C SER A 57 -1.00 -2.21 14.51
N ASN A 58 -0.47 -1.89 15.70
CA ASN A 58 -1.29 -1.79 16.91
C ASN A 58 -2.01 -0.42 17.00
N ARG A 59 -1.48 0.62 16.36
CA ARG A 59 -2.00 2.00 16.41
C ARG A 59 -3.27 2.13 15.57
N SER A 60 -4.34 2.68 16.16
CA SER A 60 -5.64 2.90 15.49
C SER A 60 -5.50 3.74 14.21
N MET A 61 -4.82 4.87 14.30
CA MET A 61 -4.60 5.79 13.17
C MET A 61 -4.01 5.07 11.94
N VAL A 62 -3.01 4.21 12.13
CA VAL A 62 -2.39 3.47 11.02
C VAL A 62 -3.35 2.45 10.40
N LYS A 63 -4.18 1.79 11.22
CA LYS A 63 -5.22 0.86 10.74
C LYS A 63 -6.29 1.57 9.92
N ASP A 64 -6.64 2.79 10.30
CA ASP A 64 -7.65 3.59 9.61
C ASP A 64 -7.11 4.08 8.27
N THR A 65 -5.89 4.64 8.26
CA THR A 65 -5.16 4.99 7.02
C THR A 65 -5.05 3.81 6.07
N TYR A 66 -4.72 2.61 6.56
CA TYR A 66 -4.70 1.40 5.75
C TYR A 66 -6.07 1.07 5.14
N THR A 67 -7.13 1.20 5.94
CA THR A 67 -8.50 0.92 5.49
C THR A 67 -8.91 1.88 4.37
N ASP A 68 -8.62 3.17 4.55
CA ASP A 68 -8.94 4.20 3.57
C ASP A 68 -8.11 4.06 2.29
N TYR A 69 -6.83 3.70 2.43
CA TYR A 69 -5.97 3.35 1.30
C TYR A 69 -6.57 2.20 0.48
N ILE A 70 -6.93 1.08 1.11
CA ILE A 70 -7.54 -0.07 0.42
C ILE A 70 -8.87 0.31 -0.22
N ARG A 71 -9.72 1.10 0.46
CA ARG A 71 -10.99 1.59 -0.11
C ARG A 71 -10.75 2.45 -1.34
N TYR A 72 -9.78 3.36 -1.29
CA TYR A 72 -9.39 4.18 -2.43
C TYR A 72 -9.00 3.33 -3.63
N LYS A 73 -8.14 2.33 -3.42
CA LYS A 73 -7.68 1.41 -4.49
C LYS A 73 -8.79 0.63 -5.17
N TYR A 74 -9.81 0.23 -4.43
CA TYR A 74 -10.93 -0.55 -4.98
C TYR A 74 -12.08 0.30 -5.53
N ARG A 75 -12.26 1.53 -5.04
CA ARG A 75 -13.46 2.34 -5.33
C ARG A 75 -13.19 3.55 -6.22
N TYR A 76 -12.01 4.14 -6.15
CA TYR A 76 -11.76 5.46 -6.73
C TYR A 76 -10.52 5.52 -7.62
N GLU A 77 -9.52 4.66 -7.40
CA GLU A 77 -8.27 4.76 -8.16
C GLU A 77 -8.45 4.40 -9.64
N ASP A 78 -8.14 5.37 -10.50
CA ASP A 78 -7.88 5.16 -11.92
C ASP A 78 -6.41 4.76 -12.13
N TYR A 79 -6.14 3.46 -11.98
CA TYR A 79 -4.79 2.92 -12.06
C TYR A 79 -4.17 3.01 -13.46
N PRO A 80 -4.88 2.73 -14.57
CA PRO A 80 -4.35 2.95 -15.91
C PRO A 80 -3.89 4.39 -16.12
N LYS A 81 -4.69 5.39 -15.70
CA LYS A 81 -4.28 6.79 -15.75
C LYS A 81 -3.04 7.07 -14.89
N ARG A 82 -2.98 6.46 -13.70
CA ARG A 82 -1.83 6.59 -12.79
C ARG A 82 -0.54 6.04 -13.42
N MET A 83 -0.60 4.87 -14.09
CA MET A 83 0.55 4.28 -14.80
C MET A 83 0.95 5.09 -16.03
N ALA A 84 -0.02 5.68 -16.74
CA ALA A 84 0.26 6.55 -17.88
C ALA A 84 1.11 7.78 -17.49
N MET A 85 1.02 8.26 -16.25
CA MET A 85 1.85 9.38 -15.77
C MET A 85 3.34 9.08 -15.72
N ILE A 86 3.72 7.81 -15.60
CA ILE A 86 5.14 7.37 -15.65
C ILE A 86 5.51 6.76 -17.01
N GLY A 87 4.65 6.90 -18.02
CA GLY A 87 4.88 6.39 -19.37
C GLY A 87 4.79 4.88 -19.50
N VAL A 88 4.18 4.18 -18.54
CA VAL A 88 3.96 2.73 -18.62
C VAL A 88 2.55 2.46 -19.14
N GLN A 89 2.46 1.76 -20.27
CA GLN A 89 1.17 1.29 -20.78
C GLN A 89 0.61 0.21 -19.84
N CYS A 90 -0.64 0.40 -19.44
CA CYS A 90 -1.35 -0.52 -18.56
C CYS A 90 -2.72 -0.81 -19.16
N ASP A 91 -3.04 -2.09 -19.31
CA ASP A 91 -4.35 -2.50 -19.78
C ASP A 91 -5.43 -2.09 -18.77
N ASN A 92 -6.58 -1.64 -19.29
CA ASN A 92 -7.74 -1.34 -18.44
C ASN A 92 -8.32 -2.58 -17.74
N GLN A 93 -7.91 -3.78 -18.15
CA GLN A 93 -8.39 -5.03 -17.57
C GLN A 93 -7.73 -5.31 -16.22
N LEU A 94 -8.54 -5.77 -15.26
CA LEU A 94 -8.04 -6.19 -13.96
C LEU A 94 -7.11 -7.39 -14.11
N ASN A 95 -5.82 -7.18 -13.87
CA ASN A 95 -4.89 -8.31 -13.73
C ASN A 95 -5.00 -8.94 -12.33
N ARG A 96 -5.58 -10.16 -12.27
CA ARG A 96 -5.75 -10.90 -11.01
C ARG A 96 -4.42 -11.24 -10.35
N SER A 97 -3.34 -11.45 -11.12
CA SER A 97 -2.02 -11.74 -10.54
C SER A 97 -1.48 -10.55 -9.73
N GLN A 98 -1.66 -9.32 -10.23
CA GLN A 98 -1.25 -8.10 -9.54
C GLN A 98 -1.92 -7.96 -8.18
N VAL A 99 -3.23 -8.20 -8.12
CA VAL A 99 -3.99 -8.14 -6.87
C VAL A 99 -3.53 -9.21 -5.90
N LYS A 100 -3.28 -10.45 -6.36
CA LYS A 100 -2.78 -11.55 -5.52
C LYS A 100 -1.37 -11.28 -5.00
N ASN A 101 -0.49 -10.75 -5.83
CA ASN A 101 0.88 -10.39 -5.43
C ASN A 101 0.88 -9.25 -4.41
N SER A 102 0.02 -8.24 -4.60
CA SER A 102 -0.18 -7.17 -3.62
C SER A 102 -0.71 -7.70 -2.29
N LEU A 103 -1.64 -8.64 -2.32
CA LEU A 103 -2.15 -9.28 -1.11
C LEU A 103 -1.06 -10.10 -0.41
N SER A 104 -0.26 -10.83 -1.18
CA SER A 104 0.91 -11.56 -0.68
C SER A 104 1.93 -10.62 -0.03
N PHE A 105 2.22 -9.48 -0.67
CA PHE A 105 3.10 -8.44 -0.12
C PHE A 105 2.60 -7.93 1.23
N VAL A 106 1.33 -7.53 1.34
CA VAL A 106 0.77 -7.04 2.61
C VAL A 106 0.77 -8.16 3.66
N ALA A 107 0.47 -9.39 3.28
CA ALA A 107 0.52 -10.52 4.19
C ALA A 107 1.94 -10.79 4.69
N LYS A 108 2.96 -10.75 3.82
CA LYS A 108 4.39 -10.84 4.20
C LYS A 108 4.78 -9.73 5.18
N ALA A 109 4.40 -8.48 4.88
CA ALA A 109 4.60 -7.33 5.77
C ALA A 109 3.97 -7.53 7.16
N CYS A 110 2.89 -8.32 7.25
CA CYS A 110 2.17 -8.62 8.49
C CYS A 110 2.55 -9.98 9.10
N SER A 111 3.49 -10.73 8.53
CA SER A 111 3.82 -12.09 8.98
C SER A 111 5.00 -12.10 9.95
N PHE A 112 5.00 -13.09 10.85
CA PHE A 112 6.15 -13.41 11.70
C PHE A 112 6.90 -14.59 11.10
N ILE A 113 8.22 -14.47 11.01
CA ILE A 113 9.10 -15.59 10.71
C ILE A 113 10.17 -15.61 11.80
N ASP A 114 10.32 -16.76 12.43
CA ASP A 114 11.34 -17.01 13.43
C ASP A 114 12.72 -17.04 12.73
N GLU A 115 13.58 -16.08 13.07
CA GLU A 115 14.89 -15.82 12.44
C GLU A 115 15.95 -16.90 12.74
N SER A 116 15.58 -17.99 13.40
CA SER A 116 16.53 -18.96 13.98
C SER A 116 17.28 -19.88 13.00
N LYS A 117 17.02 -19.90 11.68
CA LYS A 117 17.72 -20.79 10.73
C LYS A 117 17.89 -20.16 9.34
N GLY A 118 19.04 -20.39 8.69
CA GLY A 118 19.50 -19.76 7.43
C GLY A 118 18.41 -19.35 6.43
N THR A 119 17.68 -20.28 5.81
CA THR A 119 16.62 -19.95 4.84
C THR A 119 15.48 -19.12 5.43
N LYS A 120 15.19 -19.26 6.73
CA LYS A 120 14.21 -18.41 7.42
C LYS A 120 14.71 -16.98 7.62
N PHE A 121 16.03 -16.78 7.71
CA PHE A 121 16.61 -15.44 7.86
C PHE A 121 16.38 -14.59 6.61
N GLU A 122 16.60 -15.14 5.41
CA GLU A 122 16.33 -14.42 4.15
C GLU A 122 14.86 -14.04 4.04
N VAL A 123 13.94 -14.96 4.32
CA VAL A 123 12.50 -14.68 4.26
C VAL A 123 12.07 -13.69 5.36
N ALA A 124 12.68 -13.74 6.55
CA ALA A 124 12.43 -12.76 7.61
C ALA A 124 12.92 -11.36 7.21
N ARG A 125 14.07 -11.27 6.54
CA ARG A 125 14.58 -10.02 5.98
C ARG A 125 13.62 -9.46 4.92
N ASP A 126 13.15 -10.29 4.00
CA ASP A 126 12.16 -9.89 3.00
C ASP A 126 10.86 -9.36 3.63
N ASN A 127 10.35 -10.06 4.65
CA ASN A 127 9.16 -9.62 5.39
C ASN A 127 9.40 -8.28 6.10
N THR A 128 10.61 -8.07 6.62
CA THR A 128 11.01 -6.81 7.26
C THR A 128 11.04 -5.68 6.25
N MET A 129 11.58 -5.90 5.04
CA MET A 129 11.53 -4.92 3.96
C MET A 129 10.08 -4.61 3.54
N CYS A 130 9.25 -5.64 3.36
CA CYS A 130 7.83 -5.47 3.04
C CYS A 130 7.11 -4.61 4.11
N ARG A 131 7.42 -4.86 5.40
CA ARG A 131 6.88 -4.08 6.52
C ARG A 131 7.32 -2.62 6.49
N GLN A 132 8.59 -2.35 6.22
CA GLN A 132 9.12 -1.00 6.12
C GLN A 132 8.49 -0.24 4.95
N ILE A 133 8.40 -0.86 3.77
CA ILE A 133 7.75 -0.27 2.59
C ILE A 133 6.27 0.01 2.87
N LEU A 134 5.54 -0.95 3.44
CA LEU A 134 4.13 -0.77 3.79
C LEU A 134 3.95 0.37 4.80
N LYS A 135 4.83 0.46 5.81
CA LYS A 135 4.79 1.55 6.79
C LYS A 135 5.02 2.91 6.12
N ASN A 136 6.03 3.02 5.26
CA ASN A 136 6.32 4.27 4.54
C ASN A 136 5.16 4.67 3.64
N LEU A 137 4.58 3.72 2.90
CA LEU A 137 3.40 3.92 2.06
C LEU A 137 2.22 4.48 2.86
N LEU A 138 1.94 3.89 4.02
CA LEU A 138 0.85 4.35 4.88
C LEU A 138 1.15 5.70 5.53
N THR A 139 2.39 5.97 5.93
CA THR A 139 2.80 7.30 6.43
C THR A 139 2.56 8.37 5.37
N ILE A 140 3.04 8.16 4.13
CA ILE A 140 2.84 9.12 3.05
C ILE A 140 1.36 9.28 2.71
N HIS A 141 0.58 8.19 2.71
CA HIS A 141 -0.86 8.28 2.47
C HIS A 141 -1.60 9.08 3.56
N TYR A 142 -1.23 8.88 4.83
CA TYR A 142 -1.76 9.65 5.95
C TYR A 142 -1.43 11.14 5.76
N GLU A 143 -0.17 11.47 5.53
CA GLU A 143 0.26 12.86 5.34
C GLU A 143 -0.45 13.52 4.15
N LYS A 144 -0.56 12.86 3.00
CA LYS A 144 -1.33 13.35 1.84
C LYS A 144 -2.78 13.67 2.20
N THR A 145 -3.40 12.82 3.02
CA THR A 145 -4.79 12.99 3.46
C THR A 145 -4.93 14.15 4.44
N SER A 146 -3.97 14.33 5.35
CA SER A 146 -3.92 15.48 6.26
C SER A 146 -3.84 16.81 5.50
N HIS A 147 -2.93 16.93 4.53
CA HIS A 147 -2.80 18.14 3.68
C HIS A 147 -4.03 18.40 2.80
N THR A 148 -4.82 17.37 2.52
CA THR A 148 -6.03 17.41 1.70
C THR A 148 -7.26 17.84 2.49
N ASN A 149 -7.34 17.48 3.78
CA ASN A 149 -8.50 17.77 4.61
C ASN A 149 -8.51 19.20 5.15
N GLU A 150 -7.35 19.83 5.29
CA GLU A 150 -7.24 21.10 6.03
C GLU A 150 -8.02 22.26 5.40
N LYS A 151 -8.16 22.32 4.07
CA LYS A 151 -9.05 23.24 3.34
C LYS A 151 -9.41 22.53 2.04
N ARG A 152 -10.41 22.98 1.27
CA ARG A 152 -10.71 22.48 -0.09
C ARG A 152 -9.51 22.76 -1.02
N THR A 153 -8.39 22.07 -0.81
CA THR A 153 -7.11 22.35 -1.42
C THR A 153 -7.08 21.71 -2.80
N PRO A 154 -6.48 22.37 -3.79
CA PRO A 154 -6.25 21.79 -5.11
C PRO A 154 -5.42 20.49 -5.03
N LEU A 155 -4.68 20.30 -3.92
CA LEU A 155 -3.87 19.12 -3.65
C LEU A 155 -4.66 17.81 -3.64
N ARG A 156 -5.92 17.81 -3.16
CA ARG A 156 -6.75 16.58 -3.20
C ARG A 156 -6.88 16.06 -4.62
N HIS A 157 -7.23 16.96 -5.52
CA HIS A 157 -7.43 16.64 -6.92
C HIS A 157 -6.13 16.14 -7.53
N ILE A 158 -5.02 16.82 -7.21
CA ILE A 158 -3.69 16.45 -7.70
C ILE A 158 -3.25 15.06 -7.22
N PHE A 159 -3.49 14.70 -5.96
CA PHE A 159 -3.06 13.43 -5.40
C PHE A 159 -3.98 12.25 -5.74
N GLN A 160 -5.30 12.45 -5.80
CA GLN A 160 -6.27 11.35 -5.91
C GLN A 160 -6.85 11.14 -7.31
N TYR A 161 -6.84 12.16 -8.18
CA TYR A 161 -7.59 12.12 -9.45
C TYR A 161 -6.77 12.53 -10.67
N SER A 162 -6.05 13.66 -10.61
CA SER A 162 -5.27 14.13 -11.76
C SER A 162 -3.91 13.45 -11.84
N PHE A 163 -3.27 13.17 -10.71
CA PHE A 163 -1.92 12.58 -10.61
C PHE A 163 -0.80 13.46 -11.20
N GLU A 164 -1.06 14.76 -11.39
CA GLU A 164 -0.12 15.67 -12.07
C GLU A 164 1.22 15.82 -11.36
N HIS A 165 1.26 15.67 -10.04
CA HIS A 165 2.47 15.71 -9.23
C HIS A 165 3.50 14.62 -9.59
N MET A 166 3.09 13.56 -10.28
CA MET A 166 4.01 12.51 -10.72
C MET A 166 4.68 12.80 -12.06
N LYS A 167 4.25 13.83 -12.82
CA LYS A 167 4.87 14.16 -14.11
C LYS A 167 6.36 14.45 -13.92
N ASP A 168 7.21 13.85 -14.76
CA ASP A 168 8.66 14.07 -14.75
C ASP A 168 8.94 15.56 -15.01
N ILE A 169 9.35 16.29 -13.96
CA ILE A 169 9.80 17.69 -14.08
C ILE A 169 10.92 17.79 -15.13
N ASN A 170 11.77 16.76 -15.21
CA ASN A 170 12.89 16.69 -16.15
C ASN A 170 12.49 16.45 -17.61
N LYS A 171 11.29 15.94 -17.90
CA LYS A 171 10.80 15.71 -19.28
C LYS A 171 9.87 16.82 -19.78
N SER A 172 9.27 17.59 -18.89
CA SER A 172 8.51 18.78 -19.26
C SER A 172 9.45 19.98 -19.42
N THR A 173 10.25 20.02 -20.48
CA THR A 173 10.94 21.26 -20.92
C THR A 173 9.96 22.35 -21.35
N ASN A 174 8.66 22.07 -21.41
CA ASN A 174 7.62 23.05 -21.62
C ASN A 174 6.46 22.80 -20.64
N SER A 175 5.86 23.89 -20.17
CA SER A 175 4.64 23.98 -19.35
C SER A 175 4.82 23.90 -17.82
N GLN A 176 5.19 25.07 -17.28
CA GLN A 176 4.45 25.67 -16.17
C GLN A 176 2.94 25.39 -16.33
N SER A 177 2.44 24.34 -15.67
CA SER A 177 0.99 24.08 -15.62
C SER A 177 0.58 23.35 -14.35
N TYR A 178 1.31 23.56 -13.25
CA TYR A 178 0.56 23.68 -12.02
C TYR A 178 -0.30 24.93 -12.18
N SER A 179 -1.61 24.87 -11.86
CA SER A 179 -2.23 26.04 -11.27
C SER A 179 -1.27 26.47 -10.16
N LYS A 180 -0.50 27.55 -10.37
CA LYS A 180 0.73 27.86 -9.63
C LYS A 180 0.56 27.44 -8.17
N PRO A 181 1.38 26.52 -7.62
CA PRO A 181 1.23 26.15 -6.22
C PRO A 181 1.31 27.45 -5.43
N ALA A 182 0.29 27.71 -4.62
CA ALA A 182 0.09 29.00 -3.96
C ALA A 182 1.26 29.38 -3.03
N SER A 183 2.17 28.43 -2.75
CA SER A 183 3.37 28.63 -1.95
C SER A 183 4.55 27.74 -2.40
N PRO A 184 5.80 28.16 -2.12
CA PRO A 184 6.98 27.31 -2.29
C PRO A 184 6.88 25.98 -1.53
N LYS A 185 6.30 25.99 -0.32
CA LYS A 185 6.09 24.80 0.50
C LYS A 185 5.22 23.76 -0.22
N SER A 186 4.12 24.18 -0.85
CA SER A 186 3.28 23.27 -1.62
C SER A 186 4.01 22.65 -2.82
N SER A 187 4.91 23.38 -3.48
CA SER A 187 5.71 22.81 -4.57
C SER A 187 6.62 21.69 -4.06
N LEU A 188 7.36 21.94 -2.97
CA LEU A 188 8.24 20.93 -2.37
C LEU A 188 7.50 19.66 -1.94
N ILE A 189 6.29 19.81 -1.39
CA ILE A 189 5.44 18.69 -1.00
C ILE A 189 4.99 17.88 -2.23
N LEU A 190 4.60 18.56 -3.32
CA LEU A 190 4.22 17.90 -4.56
C LEU A 190 5.38 17.10 -5.15
N ASP A 191 6.58 17.66 -5.15
CA ASP A 191 7.77 17.02 -5.71
C ASP A 191 8.17 15.78 -4.90
N LEU A 192 8.25 15.91 -3.57
CA LEU A 192 8.58 14.81 -2.65
C LEU A 192 7.59 13.65 -2.79
N TYR A 193 6.29 13.96 -2.81
CA TYR A 193 5.25 12.96 -2.92
C TYR A 193 5.09 12.39 -4.33
N GLY A 194 5.48 13.16 -5.35
CA GLY A 194 5.56 12.73 -6.73
C GLY A 194 6.65 11.68 -6.92
N GLU A 195 7.83 11.92 -6.35
CA GLU A 195 8.94 10.96 -6.36
C GLU A 195 8.56 9.65 -5.67
N PHE A 196 8.03 9.74 -4.45
CA PHE A 196 7.60 8.55 -3.72
C PHE A 196 6.53 7.74 -4.48
N ASP A 197 5.53 8.41 -5.07
CA ASP A 197 4.50 7.68 -5.82
C ASP A 197 5.04 7.06 -7.11
N ARG A 198 6.00 7.71 -7.79
CA ARG A 198 6.68 7.10 -8.94
C ARG A 198 7.43 5.84 -8.52
N ASP A 199 8.16 5.89 -7.41
CA ASP A 199 8.90 4.72 -6.90
C ASP A 199 7.96 3.56 -6.57
N ILE A 200 6.79 3.85 -5.97
CA ILE A 200 5.77 2.82 -5.70
C ILE A 200 5.21 2.23 -7.00
N LEU A 201 5.00 3.03 -8.05
CA LEU A 201 4.55 2.51 -9.34
C LEU A 201 5.62 1.68 -10.04
N LEU A 202 6.89 2.08 -9.96
CA LEU A 202 8.01 1.29 -10.49
C LEU A 202 8.16 -0.04 -9.74
N LEU A 203 8.02 -0.02 -8.40
CA LEU A 203 8.00 -1.22 -7.57
C LEU A 203 6.83 -2.14 -7.94
N ASN A 204 5.64 -1.55 -8.15
CA ASN A 204 4.46 -2.28 -8.60
C ASN A 204 4.72 -2.96 -9.96
N ASN A 205 5.35 -2.26 -10.90
CA ASN A 205 5.69 -2.84 -12.20
C ASN A 205 6.71 -3.98 -12.06
N LEU A 206 7.79 -3.76 -11.30
CA LEU A 206 8.87 -4.73 -11.11
C LEU A 206 8.38 -6.03 -10.45
N LEU A 207 7.52 -5.92 -9.44
CA LEU A 207 7.03 -7.06 -8.67
C LEU A 207 5.66 -7.57 -9.15
N ASN A 208 5.17 -7.03 -10.27
CA ASN A 208 3.83 -7.32 -10.80
C ASN A 208 2.77 -7.22 -9.69
N MET A 209 2.72 -6.05 -9.03
CA MET A 209 1.79 -5.69 -7.97
C MET A 209 0.96 -4.46 -8.38
N ARG A 210 0.00 -4.11 -7.54
CA ARG A 210 -0.86 -2.93 -7.60
C ARG A 210 -1.17 -2.53 -6.15
N LEU A 211 -0.11 -2.13 -5.43
CA LEU A 211 -0.24 -1.43 -4.16
C LEU A 211 -0.87 -0.10 -4.43
#